data_AF-A0A2V2QFK7-F1
#
_entry.id   AF-A0A2V2QFK7-F1
#
_cell.length_a   1.000
_cell.length_b   1.000
_cell.length_c   1.000
_cell.angle_alpha   90.00
_cell.angle_beta   90.00
_cell.angle_gamma   90.00
#
_symmetry.space_group_name_H-M   'P 1'
#
loop_
_entity.id
_entity.type
_entity.pdbx_description
1 polymer ?
#
loop_
_entity_poly.entity_id
_entity_poly.type
_entity_poly.pdbx_seq_one_letter_code
_entity_poly.pdbx_strand_id
1 'polypeptide(L)'
;SARLLAHVVRANGDRFRLRVWCDEGAGPRQVPSDGAATYSGTEAAGELLRVLESLHRDEHEGRRPLVEVLVDRAGLDLPIDEWEWFEPDGVVPGVLGAEYPVVVNCPELLRRNKRFLLDWRRRWRQLDTGTALRFDDAAARPREVYATLMDRLDAVRVSVDVPARPRDEIVQVCLAMGVPVVVWDRSGSGGSAAVEHISRVETRRLPEGVRSYRAKSVHGPEQFPGRPVLAWADADRTVPQLQLSEPQETR
;
A
#
# COMPACT_ATOMS: atom_id res chain seq x y z
N SER A 1 -0.25 12.20 13.14
CA SER A 1 -0.21 10.72 13.22
C SER A 1 1.17 10.30 12.85
N ALA A 2 1.84 9.54 13.71
CA ALA A 2 3.11 8.95 13.40
C ALA A 2 2.98 8.02 12.17
N ARG A 3 4.03 7.93 11.38
CA ARG A 3 4.12 6.98 10.26
C ARG A 3 5.51 6.39 10.15
N LEU A 4 5.55 5.15 9.70
CA LEU A 4 6.74 4.49 9.22
C LEU A 4 6.66 4.46 7.70
N LEU A 5 7.72 4.86 7.01
CA LEU A 5 7.89 4.62 5.58
C LEU A 5 8.92 3.53 5.37
N ALA A 6 8.59 2.51 4.59
CA ALA A 6 9.50 1.44 4.23
C ALA A 6 9.63 1.35 2.71
N HIS A 7 10.82 1.56 2.17
CA HIS A 7 11.11 1.20 0.79
C HIS A 7 11.51 -0.27 0.75
N VAL A 8 10.72 -1.09 0.06
CA VAL A 8 10.89 -2.53 -0.01
C VAL A 8 11.18 -2.93 -1.45
N VAL A 9 12.31 -3.58 -1.67
CA VAL A 9 12.71 -4.11 -2.98
C VAL A 9 12.99 -5.58 -2.86
N ARG A 10 12.42 -6.41 -3.75
CA ARG A 10 12.76 -7.83 -3.83
C ARG A 10 14.21 -7.97 -4.30
N ALA A 11 15.03 -8.67 -3.52
CA ALA A 11 16.45 -8.87 -3.79
C ALA A 11 16.66 -10.11 -4.65
N ASN A 12 16.34 -11.29 -4.12
CA ASN A 12 16.45 -12.61 -4.76
C ASN A 12 15.46 -13.56 -4.08
N GLY A 13 14.67 -14.32 -4.85
CA GLY A 13 13.63 -15.19 -4.29
C GLY A 13 12.73 -14.41 -3.34
N ASP A 14 12.47 -14.95 -2.15
CA ASP A 14 11.67 -14.31 -1.09
C ASP A 14 12.48 -13.49 -0.10
N ARG A 15 13.59 -12.90 -0.57
CA ARG A 15 14.40 -11.97 0.22
C ARG A 15 14.23 -10.53 -0.25
N PHE A 16 14.29 -9.60 0.68
CA PHE A 16 13.98 -8.18 0.50
C PHE A 16 15.13 -7.30 0.99
N ARG A 17 15.32 -6.14 0.37
CA ARG A 17 16.11 -5.03 0.91
C ARG A 17 15.18 -3.96 1.44
N LEU A 18 15.55 -3.37 2.57
CA LEU A 18 14.76 -2.36 3.27
C LEU A 18 15.54 -1.05 3.39
N ARG A 19 14.83 0.06 3.20
CA ARG A 19 15.23 1.37 3.75
C ARG A 19 14.05 1.91 4.51
N VAL A 20 14.27 2.38 5.73
CA VAL A 20 13.19 2.75 6.65
C VAL A 20 13.34 4.20 7.07
N TRP A 21 12.21 4.92 7.13
CA TRP A 21 12.10 6.25 7.69
C TRP A 21 10.98 6.30 8.72
N CYS A 22 11.16 7.14 9.72
CA CYS A 22 10.15 7.47 10.71
C CYS A 22 9.71 8.93 10.51
N ASP A 23 8.43 9.23 10.64
CA ASP A 23 7.90 10.59 10.58
C ASP A 23 6.87 10.77 11.70
N GLU A 24 7.28 11.51 12.72
CA GLU A 24 6.49 11.87 13.90
C GLU A 24 5.71 13.19 13.69
N GLY A 25 5.78 13.78 12.49
CA GLY A 25 5.11 15.04 12.13
C GLY A 25 6.05 16.15 11.67
N ALA A 26 7.37 16.00 11.88
CA ALA A 26 8.40 16.93 11.42
C ALA A 26 8.97 16.57 10.04
N GLY A 27 8.48 15.48 9.42
CA GLY A 27 8.99 14.94 8.16
C GLY A 27 9.81 13.67 8.36
N PRO A 28 10.10 12.94 7.26
CA PRO A 28 10.74 11.63 7.32
C PRO A 28 12.23 11.72 7.70
N ARG A 29 12.59 11.06 8.79
CA ARG A 29 13.97 10.84 9.25
C ARG A 29 14.37 9.40 8.99
N GLN A 30 15.49 9.20 8.27
CA GLN A 30 15.96 7.86 7.95
C GLN A 30 16.47 7.14 9.20
N VAL A 31 16.07 5.89 9.37
CA VAL A 31 16.61 4.99 10.39
C VAL A 31 17.89 4.37 9.83
N PRO A 32 19.01 4.36 10.61
CA PRO A 32 20.22 3.68 10.19
C PRO A 32 19.95 2.20 9.88
N SER A 33 20.41 1.75 8.73
CA SER A 33 20.31 0.34 8.30
C SER A 33 21.53 -0.04 7.46
N ASP A 34 21.86 -1.33 7.44
CA ASP A 34 22.80 -1.86 6.46
C ASP A 34 22.10 -1.94 5.09
N GLY A 35 22.48 -1.04 4.18
CA GLY A 35 21.88 -0.96 2.85
C GLY A 35 22.14 -2.15 1.93
N ALA A 36 23.11 -3.02 2.28
CA ALA A 36 23.41 -4.25 1.55
C ALA A 36 22.70 -5.48 2.13
N ALA A 37 22.25 -5.40 3.39
CA ALA A 37 21.55 -6.48 4.06
C ALA A 37 20.25 -6.83 3.33
N THR A 38 19.92 -8.11 3.43
CA THR A 38 18.79 -8.71 2.77
C THR A 38 18.09 -9.59 3.80
N TYR A 39 16.76 -9.57 3.80
CA TYR A 39 15.90 -10.09 4.86
C TYR A 39 14.82 -10.99 4.27
N SER A 40 14.49 -12.09 4.92
CA SER A 40 13.20 -12.78 4.74
C SER A 40 12.03 -11.88 5.16
N GLY A 41 10.79 -12.26 4.84
CA GLY A 41 9.61 -11.52 5.29
C GLY A 41 9.53 -11.37 6.81
N THR A 42 9.88 -12.42 7.57
CA THR A 42 9.89 -12.40 9.03
C THR A 42 10.97 -11.51 9.62
N GLU A 43 12.20 -11.59 9.11
CA GLU A 43 13.28 -10.70 9.54
C GLU A 43 12.94 -9.24 9.20
N ALA A 44 12.32 -9.01 8.03
CA ALA A 44 11.88 -7.69 7.63
C ALA A 44 10.77 -7.13 8.53
N ALA A 45 9.77 -7.94 8.91
CA ALA A 45 8.76 -7.53 9.88
C ALA A 45 9.38 -7.17 11.24
N GLY A 46 10.37 -7.93 11.72
CA GLY A 46 11.11 -7.60 12.94
C GLY A 46 11.82 -6.24 12.89
N GLU A 47 12.47 -5.93 11.76
CA GLU A 47 13.11 -4.61 11.57
C GLU A 47 12.09 -3.46 11.56
N LEU A 48 10.92 -3.66 10.94
CA LEU A 48 9.85 -2.67 10.94
C LEU A 48 9.24 -2.50 12.33
N LEU A 49 9.01 -3.60 13.05
CA LEU A 49 8.43 -3.59 14.40
C LEU A 49 9.31 -2.82 15.38
N ARG A 50 10.63 -3.04 15.35
CA ARG A 50 11.59 -2.30 16.19
C ARG A 50 11.46 -0.78 16.04
N VAL A 51 11.13 -0.29 14.83
CA VAL A 51 10.89 1.14 14.58
C VAL A 51 9.48 1.55 15.01
N LEU A 52 8.48 0.71 14.77
CA LEU A 52 7.08 0.96 15.17
C LEU A 52 6.90 1.05 16.69
N GLU A 53 7.59 0.21 17.46
CA GLU A 53 7.57 0.25 18.93
C GLU A 53 8.12 1.56 19.49
N SER A 54 9.13 2.13 18.83
CA SER A 54 9.64 3.46 19.17
C SER A 54 8.57 4.52 18.93
N LEU A 55 7.92 4.49 17.76
CA LEU A 55 6.88 5.45 17.40
C LEU A 55 5.64 5.36 18.31
N HIS A 56 5.24 4.14 18.68
CA HIS A 56 4.06 3.93 19.51
C HIS A 56 4.25 4.44 20.94
N ARG A 57 5.46 4.32 21.48
CA ARG A 57 5.80 4.81 22.84
C ARG A 57 5.66 6.33 22.96
N ASP A 58 5.88 7.04 21.86
CA ASP A 58 5.82 8.50 21.78
C ASP A 58 4.41 9.01 21.41
N GLU A 59 3.48 8.13 21.03
CA GLU A 59 2.13 8.50 20.59
C GLU A 59 1.13 8.55 21.76
N HIS A 60 0.68 9.75 22.12
CA HIS A 60 -0.21 9.98 23.27
C HIS A 60 -1.68 9.57 23.07
N GLU A 61 -2.12 9.29 21.84
CA GLU A 61 -3.53 9.10 21.49
C GLU A 61 -3.95 7.63 21.28
N GLY A 62 -3.07 6.66 21.53
CA GLY A 62 -3.39 5.23 21.36
C GLY A 62 -3.71 4.81 19.92
N ARG A 63 -3.44 5.68 18.94
CA ARG A 63 -3.55 5.36 17.52
C ARG A 63 -2.36 4.51 17.11
N ARG A 64 -2.54 3.70 16.07
CA ARG A 64 -1.46 2.90 15.51
C ARG A 64 -0.76 3.68 14.40
N PRO A 65 0.58 3.70 14.36
CA PRO A 65 1.31 4.31 13.26
C PRO A 65 0.92 3.68 11.92
N LEU A 66 0.79 4.52 10.88
CA LEU A 66 0.60 4.05 9.51
C LEU A 66 1.93 3.53 8.96
N VAL A 67 1.92 2.34 8.37
CA VAL A 67 3.03 1.77 7.61
C VAL A 67 2.79 2.04 6.13
N GLU A 68 3.54 2.98 5.56
CA GLU A 68 3.52 3.30 4.13
C GLU A 68 4.68 2.59 3.43
N VAL A 69 4.35 1.59 2.61
CA VAL A 69 5.34 0.78 1.90
C VAL A 69 5.54 1.32 0.49
N LEU A 70 6.72 1.87 0.24
CA LEU A 70 7.13 2.33 -1.07
C LEU A 70 7.66 1.15 -1.89
N VAL A 71 7.05 0.91 -3.05
CA VAL A 71 7.38 -0.19 -3.95
C VAL A 71 7.50 0.29 -5.40
N ASP A 72 8.19 -0.48 -6.23
CA ASP A 72 8.12 -0.34 -7.68
C ASP A 72 6.83 -0.99 -8.23
N ARG A 73 6.64 -0.94 -9.56
CA ARG A 73 5.47 -1.55 -10.21
C ARG A 73 5.32 -3.05 -9.96
N ALA A 74 6.43 -3.79 -9.91
CA ALA A 74 6.41 -5.23 -9.68
C ALA A 74 6.15 -5.57 -8.21
N GLY A 75 6.41 -4.62 -7.31
CA GLY A 75 6.23 -4.78 -5.87
C GLY A 75 4.82 -4.52 -5.34
N LEU A 76 3.87 -4.08 -6.17
CA LEU A 76 2.50 -3.73 -5.74
C LEU A 76 1.77 -4.89 -5.03
N ASP A 77 2.03 -6.13 -5.44
CA ASP A 77 1.42 -7.33 -4.86
C ASP A 77 2.31 -8.08 -3.86
N LEU A 78 3.40 -7.48 -3.39
CA LEU A 78 4.19 -8.11 -2.34
C LEU A 78 3.35 -8.31 -1.07
N PRO A 79 3.42 -9.48 -0.41
CA PRO A 79 2.59 -9.81 0.75
C PRO A 79 3.13 -9.22 2.06
N ILE A 80 3.46 -7.93 2.03
CA ILE A 80 4.13 -7.23 3.13
C ILE A 80 3.21 -7.12 4.35
N ASP A 81 1.91 -6.95 4.11
CA ASP A 81 0.87 -6.96 5.13
C ASP A 81 0.67 -8.34 5.78
N GLU A 82 1.20 -9.41 5.19
CA GLU A 82 1.11 -10.77 5.72
C GLU A 82 2.42 -11.22 6.37
N TRP A 83 3.44 -10.36 6.43
CA TRP A 83 4.67 -10.72 7.10
C TRP A 83 4.43 -10.94 8.59
N GLU A 84 4.80 -12.15 9.02
CA GLU A 84 4.69 -12.60 10.39
C GLU A 84 6.00 -12.37 11.13
N TRP A 85 5.92 -12.03 12.40
CA TRP A 85 7.08 -12.07 13.29
C TRP A 85 6.78 -12.87 14.54
N PHE A 86 7.87 -13.33 15.13
CA PHE A 86 7.90 -13.97 16.42
C PHE A 86 8.97 -13.24 17.23
N GLU A 87 8.60 -12.77 18.41
CA GLU A 87 9.62 -12.34 19.37
C GLU A 87 10.44 -13.57 19.78
N PRO A 88 11.78 -13.47 19.90
CA PRO A 88 12.64 -14.62 20.21
C PRO A 88 12.23 -15.42 21.47
N ASP A 89 11.62 -14.75 22.45
CA ASP A 89 11.07 -15.34 23.68
C ASP A 89 9.56 -15.11 23.83
N GLY A 90 8.90 -14.55 22.82
CA GLY A 90 7.51 -14.14 22.93
C GLY A 90 6.54 -15.26 22.58
N VAL A 91 5.44 -15.30 23.33
CA VAL A 91 4.34 -16.26 23.13
C VAL A 91 3.34 -15.76 22.08
N VAL A 92 3.41 -14.48 21.72
CA VAL A 92 2.42 -13.80 20.87
C VAL A 92 2.97 -13.66 19.44
N PRO A 93 2.44 -14.41 18.45
CA PRO A 93 2.75 -14.15 17.06
C PRO A 93 2.05 -12.87 16.58
N GLY A 94 2.69 -12.15 15.67
CA GLY A 94 2.12 -10.95 15.07
C GLY A 94 2.08 -11.02 13.54
N VAL A 95 1.08 -10.36 12.94
CA VAL A 95 0.92 -10.21 11.48
C VAL A 95 0.83 -8.73 11.15
N LEU A 96 1.71 -8.23 10.28
CA LEU A 96 1.97 -6.79 10.17
C LEU A 96 0.72 -5.99 9.80
N GLY A 97 -0.03 -6.45 8.81
CA GLY A 97 -1.24 -5.79 8.34
C GLY A 97 -2.50 -6.03 9.17
N ALA A 98 -2.48 -7.01 10.09
CA ALA A 98 -3.53 -7.17 11.09
C ALA A 98 -3.28 -6.25 12.29
N GLU A 99 -2.02 -6.04 12.63
CA GLU A 99 -1.65 -5.21 13.76
C GLU A 99 -1.60 -3.72 13.42
N TYR A 100 -1.03 -3.34 12.27
CA TYR A 100 -0.86 -1.95 11.86
C TYR A 100 -1.58 -1.66 10.53
N PRO A 101 -2.06 -0.41 10.32
CA PRO A 101 -2.47 0.04 9.00
C PRO A 101 -1.30 -0.04 8.02
N VAL A 102 -1.36 -0.95 7.06
CA VAL A 102 -0.34 -1.12 6.00
C VAL A 102 -0.93 -0.73 4.65
N VAL A 103 -0.31 0.25 4.01
CA VAL A 103 -0.64 0.72 2.65
C VAL A 103 0.57 0.62 1.73
N VAL A 104 0.33 0.44 0.44
CA VAL A 104 1.37 0.50 -0.58
C VAL A 104 1.33 1.83 -1.33
N ASN A 105 2.47 2.32 -1.76
CA ASN A 105 2.57 3.49 -2.63
C ASN A 105 3.62 3.19 -3.71
N CYS A 106 3.29 3.49 -4.96
CA CYS A 106 4.21 3.36 -6.10
C CYS A 106 4.47 4.73 -6.73
N PRO A 107 5.36 5.56 -6.14
CA PRO A 107 5.66 6.90 -6.64
C PRO A 107 6.23 6.90 -8.07
N GLU A 108 6.83 5.80 -8.50
CA GLU A 108 7.36 5.61 -9.87
C GLU A 108 6.30 5.82 -10.94
N LEU A 109 5.09 5.27 -10.77
CA LEU A 109 4.00 5.35 -11.75
C LEU A 109 3.56 6.79 -11.99
N LEU A 110 3.34 7.54 -10.90
CA LEU A 110 2.94 8.94 -10.98
C LEU A 110 4.10 9.83 -11.47
N ARG A 111 5.34 9.59 -11.03
CA ARG A 111 6.52 10.35 -11.46
C ARG A 111 6.80 10.22 -12.96
N ARG A 112 6.56 9.05 -13.57
CA ARG A 112 6.68 8.87 -15.02
C ARG A 112 5.55 9.56 -15.80
N ASN A 113 4.42 9.83 -15.15
CA ASN A 113 3.24 10.42 -15.77
C ASN A 113 2.93 11.80 -15.19
N LYS A 114 3.94 12.70 -15.18
CA LYS A 114 3.87 14.02 -14.53
C LYS A 114 2.68 14.88 -14.92
N ARG A 115 2.10 14.66 -16.11
CA ARG A 115 0.88 15.34 -16.57
C ARG A 115 -0.31 15.21 -15.62
N PHE A 116 -0.37 14.15 -14.81
CA PHE A 116 -1.46 13.90 -13.85
C PHE A 116 -1.16 14.37 -12.42
N LEU A 117 -0.03 15.05 -12.17
CA LEU A 117 0.31 15.54 -10.81
C LEU A 117 -0.71 16.55 -10.29
N LEU A 118 -1.27 17.38 -11.17
CA LEU A 118 -2.32 18.34 -10.80
C LEU A 118 -3.64 17.63 -10.48
N ASP A 119 -4.02 16.63 -11.28
CA ASP A 119 -5.22 15.81 -11.05
C ASP A 119 -5.12 15.04 -9.75
N TRP A 120 -3.96 14.44 -9.46
CA TRP A 120 -3.69 13.75 -8.20
C TRP A 120 -3.88 14.66 -6.99
N ARG A 121 -3.26 15.86 -6.99
CA ARG A 121 -3.45 16.83 -5.90
C ARG A 121 -4.89 17.33 -5.79
N ARG A 122 -5.60 17.50 -6.92
CA ARG A 122 -7.01 17.90 -6.91
C ARG A 122 -7.88 16.81 -6.29
N ARG A 123 -7.72 15.56 -6.73
CA ARG A 123 -8.42 14.39 -6.20
C ARG A 123 -8.15 14.20 -4.71
N TRP A 124 -6.90 14.35 -4.28
CA TRP A 124 -6.54 14.26 -2.86
C TRP A 124 -7.30 15.27 -1.99
N ARG A 125 -7.42 16.53 -2.44
CA ARG A 125 -8.23 17.53 -1.73
C ARG A 125 -9.73 17.22 -1.67
N GLN A 126 -10.19 16.33 -2.55
CA GLN A 126 -11.59 15.91 -2.66
C GLN A 126 -11.84 14.52 -2.06
N LEU A 127 -10.94 13.94 -1.28
CA LEU A 127 -11.10 12.58 -0.74
C LEU A 127 -12.45 12.30 -0.07
N ASP A 128 -13.05 13.31 0.56
CA ASP A 128 -14.32 13.20 1.29
C ASP A 128 -15.56 13.38 0.39
N THR A 129 -15.41 13.98 -0.78
CA THR A 129 -16.53 14.39 -1.65
C THR A 129 -16.45 13.83 -3.06
N GLY A 130 -15.30 13.31 -3.47
CA GLY A 130 -15.05 12.80 -4.80
C GLY A 130 -15.68 11.43 -5.05
N THR A 131 -15.70 11.02 -6.30
CA THR A 131 -16.38 9.80 -6.71
C THR A 131 -15.53 8.55 -6.45
N ALA A 132 -16.23 7.45 -6.15
CA ALA A 132 -15.65 6.12 -6.14
C ALA A 132 -16.07 5.37 -7.41
N LEU A 133 -15.11 4.72 -8.06
CA LEU A 133 -15.35 3.87 -9.23
C LEU A 133 -15.03 2.42 -8.90
N ARG A 134 -15.67 1.51 -9.63
CA ARG A 134 -15.42 0.07 -9.53
C ARG A 134 -15.17 -0.50 -10.92
N PHE A 135 -14.10 -1.27 -11.06
CA PHE A 135 -13.81 -2.07 -12.26
C PHE A 135 -13.88 -3.54 -11.89
N ASP A 136 -14.92 -4.23 -12.35
CA ASP A 136 -15.18 -5.65 -12.16
C ASP A 136 -15.41 -6.42 -13.47
N ASP A 137 -15.32 -5.74 -14.61
CA ASP A 137 -15.31 -6.36 -15.92
C ASP A 137 -13.90 -6.87 -16.27
N ALA A 138 -13.72 -8.19 -16.27
CA ALA A 138 -12.46 -8.83 -16.62
C ALA A 138 -12.04 -8.63 -18.09
N ALA A 139 -12.97 -8.21 -18.97
CA ALA A 139 -12.68 -7.86 -20.35
C ALA A 139 -12.19 -6.40 -20.51
N ALA A 140 -12.30 -5.58 -19.47
CA ALA A 140 -11.94 -4.17 -19.51
C ALA A 140 -10.47 -4.00 -19.90
N ARG A 141 -10.23 -3.20 -20.95
CA ARG A 141 -8.87 -2.90 -21.42
C ARG A 141 -8.32 -1.66 -20.73
N PRO A 142 -6.98 -1.53 -20.61
CA PRO A 142 -6.33 -0.32 -20.07
C PRO A 142 -6.82 1.00 -20.69
N ARG A 143 -7.18 0.98 -21.98
CA ARG A 143 -7.73 2.14 -22.70
C ARG A 143 -9.11 2.57 -22.20
N GLU A 144 -9.96 1.62 -21.81
CA GLU A 144 -11.31 1.89 -21.31
C GLU A 144 -11.26 2.45 -19.88
N VAL A 145 -10.35 1.92 -19.05
CA VAL A 145 -10.05 2.46 -17.72
C VAL A 145 -9.55 3.91 -17.85
N TYR A 146 -8.62 4.16 -18.78
CA TYR A 146 -8.14 5.49 -19.10
C TYR A 146 -9.28 6.43 -19.51
N ALA A 147 -10.12 6.00 -20.46
CA ALA A 147 -11.24 6.82 -20.95
C ALA A 147 -12.22 7.15 -19.82
N THR A 148 -12.54 6.19 -18.97
CA THR A 148 -13.42 6.36 -17.81
C THR A 148 -12.84 7.38 -16.82
N LEU A 149 -11.54 7.29 -16.50
CA LEU A 149 -10.88 8.22 -15.59
C LEU A 149 -10.73 9.64 -16.17
N MET A 150 -10.68 9.78 -17.50
CA MET A 150 -10.72 11.08 -18.17
C MET A 150 -12.12 11.70 -18.12
N ASP A 151 -13.17 10.89 -18.17
CA ASP A 151 -14.57 11.32 -18.04
C ASP A 151 -14.98 11.58 -16.56
N ARG A 152 -14.28 10.95 -15.62
CA ARG A 152 -14.49 11.07 -14.16
C ARG A 152 -13.27 11.68 -13.48
N LEU A 153 -13.07 12.97 -13.74
CA LEU A 153 -11.91 13.72 -13.25
C LEU A 153 -11.84 13.85 -11.71
N ASP A 154 -12.96 13.64 -11.03
CA ASP A 154 -13.13 13.65 -9.57
C ASP A 154 -13.04 12.26 -8.93
N ALA A 155 -12.67 11.22 -9.68
CA ALA A 155 -12.48 9.87 -9.14
C ALA A 155 -11.31 9.84 -8.15
N VAL A 156 -11.63 9.81 -6.86
CA VAL A 156 -10.64 9.77 -5.77
C VAL A 156 -10.30 8.36 -5.34
N ARG A 157 -11.22 7.43 -5.59
CA ARG A 157 -11.12 6.04 -5.16
C ARG A 157 -11.51 5.10 -6.30
N VAL A 158 -10.71 4.05 -6.48
CA VAL A 158 -11.02 2.96 -7.40
C VAL A 158 -10.95 1.62 -6.67
N SER A 159 -11.97 0.79 -6.85
CA SER A 159 -11.95 -0.63 -6.48
C SER A 159 -11.76 -1.49 -7.73
N VAL A 160 -10.82 -2.42 -7.71
CA VAL A 160 -10.52 -3.34 -8.82
C VAL A 160 -10.81 -4.76 -8.35
N ASP A 161 -11.81 -5.39 -8.96
CA ASP A 161 -12.29 -6.73 -8.59
C ASP A 161 -12.41 -7.63 -9.83
N VAL A 162 -11.27 -7.87 -10.45
CA VAL A 162 -11.11 -8.74 -11.63
C VAL A 162 -9.98 -9.74 -11.38
N PRO A 163 -9.82 -10.78 -12.23
CA PRO A 163 -8.72 -11.73 -12.08
C PRO A 163 -7.32 -11.08 -12.11
N ALA A 164 -6.32 -11.79 -11.57
CA ALA A 164 -4.99 -11.24 -11.32
C ALA A 164 -4.35 -10.51 -12.52
N ARG A 165 -4.39 -11.10 -13.72
CA ARG A 165 -3.74 -10.51 -14.90
C ARG A 165 -4.33 -9.13 -15.29
N PRO A 166 -5.63 -8.97 -15.59
CA PRO A 166 -6.19 -7.66 -15.88
C PRO A 166 -6.14 -6.70 -14.68
N ARG A 167 -6.24 -7.21 -13.45
CA ARG A 167 -6.17 -6.41 -12.22
C ARG A 167 -4.90 -5.59 -12.16
N ASP A 168 -3.74 -6.20 -12.40
CA ASP A 168 -2.44 -5.54 -12.26
C ASP A 168 -2.30 -4.38 -13.27
N GLU A 169 -2.79 -4.58 -14.50
CA GLU A 169 -2.81 -3.54 -15.52
C GLU A 169 -3.73 -2.38 -15.13
N ILE A 170 -4.95 -2.68 -14.65
CA ILE A 170 -5.93 -1.68 -14.23
C ILE A 170 -5.40 -0.86 -13.04
N VAL A 171 -4.85 -1.53 -12.01
CA VAL A 171 -4.27 -0.86 -10.83
C VAL A 171 -3.15 0.09 -11.27
N GLN A 172 -2.23 -0.36 -12.12
CA GLN A 172 -1.14 0.49 -12.60
C GLN A 172 -1.63 1.71 -13.38
N VAL A 173 -2.64 1.54 -14.25
CA VAL A 173 -3.26 2.67 -14.98
C VAL A 173 -3.88 3.67 -14.01
N CYS A 174 -4.62 3.21 -13.00
CA CYS A 174 -5.25 4.07 -12.00
C CYS A 174 -4.21 4.92 -11.25
N LEU A 175 -3.15 4.29 -10.75
CA LEU A 175 -2.07 4.98 -10.03
C LEU A 175 -1.29 5.94 -10.94
N ALA A 176 -0.99 5.52 -12.18
CA ALA A 176 -0.33 6.37 -13.17
C ALA A 176 -1.15 7.62 -13.52
N MET A 177 -2.48 7.50 -13.52
CA MET A 177 -3.41 8.61 -13.75
C MET A 177 -3.72 9.44 -12.49
N GLY A 178 -3.00 9.20 -11.39
CA GLY A 178 -3.14 10.00 -10.18
C GLY A 178 -4.43 9.74 -9.40
N VAL A 179 -5.01 8.53 -9.49
CA VAL A 179 -6.03 8.12 -8.51
C VAL A 179 -5.32 7.91 -7.17
N PRO A 180 -5.68 8.66 -6.10
CA PRO A 180 -4.93 8.59 -4.86
C PRO A 180 -5.20 7.33 -4.03
N VAL A 181 -6.35 6.69 -4.24
CA VAL A 181 -6.77 5.51 -3.48
C VAL A 181 -7.20 4.40 -4.43
N VAL A 182 -6.51 3.27 -4.40
CA VAL A 182 -6.86 2.07 -5.18
C VAL A 182 -6.92 0.85 -4.27
N VAL A 183 -8.00 0.08 -4.36
CA VAL A 183 -8.22 -1.13 -3.55
C VAL A 183 -8.40 -2.32 -4.47
N TRP A 184 -7.73 -3.43 -4.18
CA TRP A 184 -7.91 -4.71 -4.87
C TRP A 184 -7.72 -5.87 -3.90
N ASP A 185 -7.94 -7.09 -4.38
CA ASP A 185 -7.65 -8.32 -3.65
C ASP A 185 -6.55 -9.11 -4.36
N ARG A 186 -5.51 -9.48 -3.61
CA ARG A 186 -4.38 -10.26 -4.11
C ARG A 186 -4.79 -11.68 -4.54
N SER A 187 -5.85 -12.24 -3.94
CA SER A 187 -6.32 -13.61 -4.23
C SER A 187 -6.78 -13.83 -5.67
N GLY A 188 -7.26 -12.78 -6.36
CA GLY A 188 -7.33 -12.74 -7.83
C GLY A 188 -8.42 -13.59 -8.50
N SER A 189 -9.51 -13.95 -7.80
CA SER A 189 -10.62 -14.72 -8.39
C SER A 189 -11.75 -13.86 -9.00
N GLY A 190 -11.77 -12.55 -8.75
CA GLY A 190 -12.96 -11.70 -8.95
C GLY A 190 -14.07 -12.02 -7.94
N GLY A 191 -15.01 -11.09 -7.75
CA GLY A 191 -16.08 -11.22 -6.76
C GLY A 191 -15.57 -11.22 -5.32
N SER A 192 -14.51 -10.45 -5.04
CA SER A 192 -13.87 -10.41 -3.72
C SER A 192 -14.80 -9.84 -2.65
N ALA A 193 -15.11 -10.68 -1.65
CA ALA A 193 -15.82 -10.24 -0.44
C ALA A 193 -15.04 -9.16 0.32
N ALA A 194 -13.71 -9.19 0.26
CA ALA A 194 -12.87 -8.17 0.88
C ALA A 194 -13.03 -6.81 0.20
N VAL A 195 -12.94 -6.76 -1.13
CA VAL A 195 -13.14 -5.51 -1.89
C VAL A 195 -14.55 -4.96 -1.69
N GLU A 196 -15.56 -5.84 -1.70
CA GLU A 196 -16.94 -5.46 -1.44
C GLU A 196 -17.13 -4.91 -0.02
N HIS A 197 -16.57 -5.55 1.00
CA HIS A 197 -16.61 -5.04 2.37
C HIS A 197 -15.95 -3.67 2.49
N ILE A 198 -14.76 -3.53 1.92
CA ILE A 198 -13.97 -2.30 1.98
C ILE A 198 -14.67 -1.17 1.23
N SER A 199 -15.43 -1.46 0.17
CA SER A 199 -16.22 -0.47 -0.60
C SER A 199 -17.10 0.43 0.28
N ARG A 200 -17.57 -0.10 1.42
CA ARG A 200 -18.48 0.56 2.37
C ARG A 200 -17.77 1.42 3.42
N VAL A 201 -16.44 1.34 3.50
CA VAL A 201 -15.64 2.13 4.42
C VAL A 201 -15.40 3.53 3.83
N GLU A 202 -15.56 4.58 4.63
CA GLU A 202 -15.23 5.95 4.25
C GLU A 202 -13.77 6.06 3.78
N THR A 203 -13.52 6.82 2.71
CA THR A 203 -12.20 6.87 2.07
C THR A 203 -11.07 7.19 3.06
N ARG A 204 -11.24 8.18 3.95
CA ARG A 204 -10.23 8.54 4.97
C ARG A 204 -10.03 7.49 6.06
N ARG A 205 -10.97 6.57 6.23
CA ARG A 205 -10.89 5.48 7.21
C ARG A 205 -10.33 4.20 6.61
N LEU A 206 -10.05 4.17 5.29
CA LEU A 206 -9.60 2.97 4.60
C LEU A 206 -8.34 2.32 5.19
N PRO A 207 -7.27 3.04 5.57
CA PRO A 207 -6.10 2.39 6.17
C PRO A 207 -6.45 1.55 7.40
N GLU A 208 -7.27 2.09 8.31
CA GLU A 208 -7.72 1.35 9.49
C GLU A 208 -8.79 0.31 9.15
N GLY A 209 -9.69 0.60 8.20
CA GLY A 209 -10.72 -0.34 7.75
C GLY A 209 -10.13 -1.61 7.12
N VAL A 210 -9.10 -1.47 6.29
CA VAL A 210 -8.38 -2.60 5.68
C VAL A 210 -7.62 -3.39 6.75
N ARG A 211 -6.94 -2.70 7.67
CA ARG A 211 -6.31 -3.35 8.83
C ARG A 211 -7.31 -4.14 9.67
N SER A 212 -8.48 -3.56 9.94
CA SER A 212 -9.55 -4.21 10.70
C SER A 212 -10.07 -5.45 9.98
N TYR A 213 -10.21 -5.40 8.65
CA TYR A 213 -10.56 -6.56 7.85
C TYR A 213 -9.50 -7.66 7.97
N ARG A 214 -8.22 -7.33 7.78
CA ARG A 214 -7.10 -8.28 7.92
C ARG A 214 -7.06 -8.94 9.30
N ALA A 215 -7.28 -8.18 10.37
CA ALA A 215 -7.37 -8.73 11.72
C ALA A 215 -8.53 -9.74 11.88
N LYS A 216 -9.68 -9.46 11.27
CA LYS A 216 -10.80 -10.41 11.24
C LYS A 216 -10.49 -11.64 10.39
N SER A 217 -9.78 -11.49 9.27
CA SER A 217 -9.30 -12.61 8.45
C SER A 217 -8.35 -13.53 9.21
N VAL A 218 -7.47 -13.00 10.06
CA VAL A 218 -6.60 -13.81 10.94
C VAL A 218 -7.43 -14.63 11.92
N HIS A 219 -8.51 -14.06 12.48
CA HIS A 219 -9.37 -14.75 13.44
C HIS A 219 -10.33 -15.76 12.78
N GLY A 220 -10.85 -15.44 11.59
CA GLY A 220 -11.90 -16.21 10.91
C GLY A 220 -11.78 -16.13 9.39
N PRO A 221 -10.80 -16.81 8.77
CA PRO A 221 -10.50 -16.68 7.35
C PRO A 221 -11.64 -17.12 6.43
N GLU A 222 -12.50 -18.05 6.87
CA GLU A 222 -13.69 -18.47 6.11
C GLU A 222 -14.78 -17.38 6.10
N GLN A 223 -14.90 -16.61 7.18
CA GLN A 223 -15.90 -15.54 7.32
C GLN A 223 -15.43 -14.23 6.68
N PHE A 224 -14.11 -14.03 6.64
CA PHE A 224 -13.46 -12.86 6.07
C PHE A 224 -12.39 -13.28 5.05
N PRO A 225 -12.79 -13.90 3.93
CA PRO A 225 -11.85 -14.39 2.93
C PRO A 225 -11.21 -13.23 2.14
N GLY A 226 -10.14 -13.54 1.42
CA GLY A 226 -9.44 -12.59 0.57
C GLY A 226 -8.26 -11.91 1.25
N ARG A 227 -7.49 -11.17 0.45
CA ARG A 227 -6.22 -10.54 0.82
C ARG A 227 -6.22 -9.11 0.29
N PRO A 228 -6.96 -8.18 0.93
CA PRO A 228 -7.12 -6.84 0.40
C PRO A 228 -5.82 -6.06 0.45
N VAL A 229 -5.56 -5.31 -0.62
CA VAL A 229 -4.43 -4.39 -0.74
C VAL A 229 -4.97 -2.98 -0.95
N LEU A 230 -4.33 -2.01 -0.30
CA LEU A 230 -4.68 -0.61 -0.36
C LEU A 230 -3.48 0.18 -0.86
N ALA A 231 -3.56 0.69 -2.09
CA ALA A 231 -2.68 1.74 -2.53
C ALA A 231 -3.18 3.09 -2.03
N TRP A 232 -2.29 3.86 -1.40
CA TRP A 232 -2.59 5.13 -0.77
C TRP A 232 -1.48 6.14 -1.07
N ALA A 233 -1.77 7.09 -1.96
CA ALA A 233 -0.83 8.11 -2.40
C ALA A 233 -1.24 9.49 -1.86
N ASP A 234 -0.77 9.81 -0.65
CA ASP A 234 -1.01 11.09 0.02
C ASP A 234 -0.27 12.24 -0.67
N ALA A 235 -1.02 13.24 -1.15
CA ALA A 235 -0.46 14.36 -1.90
C ALA A 235 0.11 15.49 -1.05
N ASP A 236 -0.22 15.53 0.24
CA ASP A 236 0.28 16.53 1.18
C ASP A 236 1.56 16.06 1.86
N ARG A 237 1.97 14.81 1.63
CA ARG A 237 3.15 14.21 2.25
C ARG A 237 4.30 14.10 1.29
N THR A 238 5.48 14.48 1.77
CA THR A 238 6.74 14.21 1.08
C THR A 238 7.08 12.73 1.22
N VAL A 239 7.35 12.12 0.07
CA VAL A 239 7.97 10.79 -0.03
C VAL A 239 9.48 11.00 -0.17
N PRO A 240 10.32 10.28 0.59
CA PRO A 240 11.77 10.33 0.42
C PRO A 240 12.17 10.13 -1.04
N GLN A 241 13.16 10.89 -1.51
CA GLN A 241 13.71 10.66 -2.85
C GLN A 241 14.39 9.30 -2.88
N LEU A 242 13.67 8.31 -3.40
CA LEU A 242 14.25 7.04 -3.74
C LEU A 242 15.19 7.31 -4.92
N GLN A 243 16.50 7.39 -4.65
CA GLN A 243 17.52 7.19 -5.66
C GLN A 243 17.35 5.75 -6.16
N LEU A 244 16.44 5.58 -7.11
CA LEU A 244 16.34 4.38 -7.93
C LEU A 244 17.59 4.45 -8.80
N SER A 245 18.61 3.67 -8.44
CA SER A 245 19.69 3.39 -9.37
C SER A 245 19.04 2.83 -10.64
N GLU A 246 19.22 3.52 -11.77
CA GLU A 246 18.84 2.96 -13.06
C GLU A 246 19.50 1.59 -13.20
N PRO A 247 18.82 0.57 -13.75
CA PRO A 247 19.46 -0.70 -14.03
C PRO A 247 20.66 -0.44 -14.94
N GLN A 248 21.85 -0.82 -14.49
CA GLN A 248 23.01 -0.83 -15.36
C GLN A 248 22.69 -1.82 -16.48
N GLU A 249 22.53 -1.32 -17.70
CA GLU A 249 22.56 -2.15 -18.90
C GLU A 249 23.93 -2.84 -18.92
N THR A 250 23.95 -4.13 -18.60
CA THR A 250 25.09 -4.99 -18.89
C THR A 250 25.22 -5.08 -20.40
N ARG A 251 26.26 -4.41 -20.92
CA ARG A 251 26.73 -4.55 -22.30
C ARG A 251 27.20 -5.95 -22.62
#